data_AF-A0A7S0DR25-F1
#
_entry.id   AF-A0A7S0DR25-F1
#
_cell.length_a   1.000
_cell.length_b   1.000
_cell.length_c   1.000
_cell.angle_alpha   90.00
_cell.angle_beta   90.00
_cell.angle_gamma   90.00
#
_symmetry.space_group_name_H-M   'P 1'
#
loop_
_entity.id
_entity.type
_entity.pdbx_description
1 polymer ?
#
loop_
_entity_poly.entity_id
_entity_poly.type
_entity_poly.pdbx_seq_one_letter_code
_entity_poly.pdbx_strand_id
1 'polypeptide(L)'
;MNAKTFALRTGHFATKPYYRILFGAKGMWQENTKTGYRRKVRRQDGTNMQYTTTDIKTAIANASKMGSVVPKGSSSLAIQGGSSVIPPKKKAKGHKIPLFQTPTYSQINGGSPPPEVKAQWLPIGNPIVIDGKAYRLGVGATKKLPKKTSIVAKALPDANKKIADMLKEEVQGVEKMRGQRGELSVTQMLQAAYRQGLFMHGSSTSPVNKLIVPALRHIMLWCSETKKGDPKRKHILNILADACLDCQQVQAREILRTFRELTNQAQTLESQILEFLNPLKEEAVNALITAKHSPLCDLDHTKARPFQQRPHLRSAYVAMCGDLMAMSDTLPSKNDRFLYQAQAEVSRKLGTEDARLIAKSLIDSISVKIFFQGLLADINNQSKTADRSISPKCLFDWAKENLDNPHSVFYEDERADDFKGQTPAKPNPDGEFNPFLSRKVLVEILMEMKMIEWDPDYKETKPNKPEQDQKTTIPAKAMTGEVAQFLQKNPGKLKQASIDVIIKSGISLKTFATYDKIMFLKLGLTAGQAIHAQRIAKTIGTPK
;
A
#
# COMPACT_ATOMS: atom_id res chain seq x y z
N MET A 1 -24.87 -55.30 40.40
CA MET A 1 -25.07 -56.08 39.17
C MET A 1 -24.29 -55.44 38.03
N ASN A 2 -23.33 -56.20 37.53
CA ASN A 2 -22.58 -56.20 36.27
C ASN A 2 -22.51 -54.99 35.31
N ALA A 3 -21.25 -54.76 34.89
CA ALA A 3 -20.81 -54.13 33.65
C ALA A 3 -21.17 -54.92 32.39
N LYS A 4 -21.20 -54.23 31.23
CA LYS A 4 -21.02 -54.66 29.80
C LYS A 4 -21.91 -53.78 28.88
N THR A 5 -21.56 -53.29 27.68
CA THR A 5 -20.45 -53.51 26.73
C THR A 5 -20.42 -52.33 25.75
N PHE A 6 -19.23 -52.10 25.17
CA PHE A 6 -19.01 -51.40 23.90
C PHE A 6 -19.74 -52.12 22.74
N ALA A 7 -20.32 -51.37 21.80
CA ALA A 7 -20.58 -51.86 20.44
C ALA A 7 -20.38 -50.72 19.43
N LEU A 8 -19.41 -50.92 18.55
CA LEU A 8 -19.23 -50.18 17.30
C LEU A 8 -20.49 -50.33 16.43
N ARG A 9 -21.11 -49.22 16.04
CA ARG A 9 -21.94 -49.14 14.84
C ARG A 9 -21.62 -47.85 14.09
N THR A 10 -21.08 -48.03 12.89
CA THR A 10 -21.01 -47.04 11.82
C THR A 10 -22.42 -46.60 11.46
N GLY A 11 -22.73 -45.33 11.70
CA GLY A 11 -23.99 -44.71 11.29
C GLY A 11 -23.88 -43.20 11.45
N HIS A 12 -24.05 -42.47 10.35
CA HIS A 12 -24.14 -41.02 10.33
C HIS A 12 -25.22 -40.52 11.28
N PHE A 13 -24.81 -40.00 12.44
CA PHE A 13 -25.64 -39.10 13.23
C PHE A 13 -25.05 -37.69 13.13
N ALA A 14 -25.84 -36.78 12.58
CA ALA A 14 -25.59 -35.36 12.68
C ALA A 14 -25.40 -34.99 14.16
N THR A 15 -24.18 -34.64 14.54
CA THR A 15 -23.88 -34.13 15.88
C THR A 15 -24.66 -32.83 16.07
N LYS A 16 -25.70 -32.88 16.91
CA LYS A 16 -26.42 -31.66 17.34
C LYS A 16 -25.38 -30.71 17.94
N PRO A 17 -25.40 -29.41 17.60
CA PRO A 17 -24.49 -28.45 18.20
C PRO A 17 -24.75 -28.42 19.71
N TYR A 18 -23.76 -28.85 20.50
CA TYR A 18 -23.76 -28.62 21.93
C TYR A 18 -23.06 -27.29 22.20
N TYR A 19 -23.63 -26.53 23.12
CA TYR A 19 -23.11 -25.23 23.50
C TYR A 19 -22.14 -25.38 24.66
N ARG A 20 -20.96 -24.77 24.57
CA ARG A 20 -20.03 -24.67 25.70
C ARG A 20 -20.26 -23.35 26.42
N ILE A 21 -20.29 -23.39 27.74
CA ILE A 21 -20.33 -22.19 28.58
C ILE A 21 -18.89 -21.77 28.90
N LEU A 22 -18.57 -20.50 28.66
CA LEU A 22 -17.29 -19.88 28.93
C LEU A 22 -17.46 -18.77 29.97
N PHE A 23 -16.59 -18.76 30.98
CA PHE A 23 -16.55 -17.72 31.99
C PHE A 23 -15.39 -16.76 31.69
N GLY A 24 -15.69 -15.47 31.55
CA GLY A 24 -14.67 -14.43 31.37
C GLY A 24 -14.90 -13.27 32.32
N ALA A 25 -13.90 -12.37 32.42
CA ALA A 25 -13.91 -11.23 33.33
C ALA A 25 -15.11 -10.27 33.16
N LYS A 26 -15.88 -10.38 32.07
CA LYS A 26 -17.06 -9.54 31.77
C LYS A 26 -18.39 -10.32 31.71
N GLY A 27 -18.44 -11.55 32.21
CA GLY A 27 -19.65 -12.37 32.33
C GLY A 27 -19.56 -13.74 31.64
N MET A 28 -20.70 -14.43 31.59
CA MET A 28 -20.83 -15.78 31.03
C MET A 28 -21.24 -15.74 29.56
N TRP A 29 -20.61 -16.59 28.75
CA TRP A 29 -20.82 -16.67 27.31
C TRP A 29 -21.21 -18.08 26.92
N GLN A 30 -22.13 -18.21 25.97
CA GLN A 30 -22.50 -19.47 25.36
C GLN A 30 -21.92 -19.50 23.95
N GLU A 31 -21.03 -20.46 23.70
CA GLU A 31 -20.37 -20.65 22.41
C GLU A 31 -20.97 -21.85 21.69
N ASN A 32 -21.41 -21.67 20.44
CA ASN A 32 -21.76 -22.76 19.57
C ASN A 32 -20.47 -23.42 19.06
N THR A 33 -20.25 -24.69 19.43
CA THR A 33 -19.00 -25.41 19.13
C THR A 33 -18.78 -25.67 17.64
N LYS A 34 -19.83 -25.62 16.81
CA LYS A 34 -19.72 -25.83 15.36
C LYS A 34 -19.40 -24.54 14.59
N THR A 35 -19.93 -23.41 15.05
CA THR A 35 -19.78 -22.12 14.32
C THR A 35 -18.82 -21.15 14.99
N GLY A 36 -18.40 -21.40 16.23
CA GLY A 36 -17.60 -20.47 17.03
C GLY A 36 -18.36 -19.23 17.48
N TYR A 37 -19.66 -19.13 17.18
CA TYR A 37 -20.48 -17.97 17.52
C TYR A 37 -20.70 -17.91 19.03
N ARG A 38 -20.38 -16.76 19.63
CA ARG A 38 -20.52 -16.50 21.06
C ARG A 38 -21.64 -15.50 21.31
N ARG A 39 -22.55 -15.85 22.22
CA ARG A 39 -23.55 -14.91 22.76
C ARG A 39 -23.42 -14.79 24.26
N LYS A 40 -23.68 -13.60 24.79
CA LYS A 40 -23.66 -13.34 26.22
C LYS A 40 -24.92 -13.93 26.86
N VAL A 41 -24.78 -14.69 27.94
CA VAL A 41 -25.93 -15.27 28.63
C VAL A 41 -26.57 -14.21 29.52
N ARG A 42 -27.88 -13.98 29.33
CA ARG A 42 -28.69 -13.01 30.08
C ARG A 42 -29.71 -13.72 30.97
N ARG A 43 -30.15 -13.05 32.03
CA ARG A 43 -31.30 -13.46 32.84
C ARG A 43 -32.59 -13.30 32.03
N GLN A 44 -33.68 -13.93 32.48
CA GLN A 44 -35.01 -13.78 31.86
C GLN A 44 -35.51 -12.33 31.87
N ASP A 45 -35.08 -11.52 32.84
CA ASP A 45 -35.36 -10.08 32.92
C ASP A 45 -34.49 -9.22 31.96
N GLY A 46 -33.67 -9.83 31.12
CA GLY A 46 -32.82 -9.14 30.15
C GLY A 46 -31.52 -8.55 30.70
N THR A 47 -31.27 -8.66 32.01
CA THR A 47 -30.04 -8.16 32.64
C THR A 47 -28.87 -9.14 32.46
N ASN A 48 -27.64 -8.61 32.52
CA ASN A 48 -26.44 -9.43 32.43
C ASN A 48 -26.25 -10.22 33.74
N MET A 49 -26.02 -11.54 33.64
CA MET A 49 -25.61 -12.33 34.81
C MET A 49 -24.22 -11.88 35.28
N GLN A 50 -24.17 -11.22 36.44
CA GLN A 50 -22.93 -10.98 37.17
C GLN A 50 -22.74 -12.10 38.20
N TYR A 51 -21.51 -12.57 38.33
CA TYR A 51 -21.12 -13.58 39.31
C TYR A 51 -20.02 -13.02 40.18
N THR A 52 -20.07 -13.34 41.46
CA THR A 52 -18.97 -13.12 42.38
C THR A 52 -17.93 -14.23 42.23
N THR A 53 -16.71 -13.99 42.71
CA THR A 53 -15.67 -15.02 42.80
C THR A 53 -16.13 -16.25 43.59
N THR A 54 -17.08 -16.07 44.52
CA THR A 54 -17.69 -17.14 45.32
C THR A 54 -18.61 -18.02 44.47
N ASP A 55 -19.43 -17.43 43.59
CA ASP A 55 -20.34 -18.19 42.71
C ASP A 55 -19.58 -19.09 41.73
N ILE A 56 -18.45 -18.60 41.21
CA ILE A 56 -17.58 -19.35 40.30
C ILE A 56 -16.92 -20.53 41.04
N LYS A 57 -16.46 -20.32 42.27
CA LYS A 57 -15.88 -21.39 43.10
C LYS A 57 -16.91 -22.47 43.44
N THR A 58 -18.14 -22.07 43.78
CA THR A 58 -19.24 -23.01 44.07
C THR A 58 -19.64 -23.81 42.83
N ALA A 59 -19.72 -23.17 41.65
CA ALA A 59 -20.02 -23.86 40.39
C ALA A 59 -18.94 -24.89 40.01
N ILE A 60 -17.66 -24.54 40.19
CA ILE A 60 -16.54 -25.46 39.96
C ILE A 60 -16.59 -26.63 40.97
N ALA A 61 -16.83 -26.36 42.25
CA ALA A 61 -16.94 -27.40 43.27
C ALA A 61 -18.10 -28.38 43.00
N ASN A 62 -19.23 -27.88 42.48
CA ASN A 62 -20.38 -28.72 42.14
C ASN A 62 -20.15 -29.52 40.84
N ALA A 63 -19.45 -28.96 39.85
CA ALA A 63 -19.07 -29.69 38.63
C ALA A 63 -18.09 -30.84 38.91
N SER A 64 -17.16 -30.65 39.86
CA SER A 64 -16.23 -31.68 40.33
C SER A 64 -16.95 -32.84 41.06
N LYS A 65 -18.08 -32.57 41.73
CA LYS A 65 -18.91 -33.59 42.37
C LYS A 65 -19.75 -34.41 41.38
N MET A 66 -19.99 -33.89 40.17
CA MET A 66 -20.81 -34.54 39.14
C MET A 66 -20.03 -35.44 38.16
N GLY A 67 -18.81 -35.85 38.50
CA GLY A 67 -18.12 -36.96 37.82
C GLY A 67 -17.76 -36.70 36.34
N SER A 68 -17.54 -35.45 35.94
CA SER A 68 -17.08 -35.14 34.58
C SER A 68 -15.55 -35.26 34.47
N VAL A 69 -15.10 -36.16 33.59
CA VAL A 69 -13.68 -36.41 33.31
C VAL A 69 -13.05 -35.20 32.63
N VAL A 70 -12.16 -34.50 33.34
CA VAL A 70 -11.30 -33.45 32.76
C VAL A 70 -10.09 -34.14 32.10
N PRO A 71 -9.76 -33.83 30.82
CA PRO A 71 -8.54 -34.37 30.20
C PRO A 71 -7.30 -33.86 30.94
N LYS A 72 -6.40 -34.77 31.33
CA LYS A 72 -5.08 -34.43 31.90
C LYS A 72 -4.28 -33.61 30.87
N GLY A 73 -4.05 -32.34 31.19
CA GLY A 73 -3.20 -31.48 30.37
C GLY A 73 -3.34 -29.98 30.60
N SER A 74 -3.48 -29.52 31.85
CA SER A 74 -3.26 -28.10 32.19
C SER A 74 -3.16 -27.88 33.70
N SER A 75 -1.93 -27.88 34.21
CA SER A 75 -1.53 -27.24 35.47
C SER A 75 -0.11 -26.75 35.22
N SER A 76 0.19 -25.45 35.33
CA SER A 76 0.37 -24.80 36.62
C SER A 76 0.21 -23.27 36.54
N LEU A 77 -0.57 -22.71 37.46
CA LEU A 77 -0.40 -21.33 37.91
C LEU A 77 0.06 -21.41 39.38
N ALA A 78 1.36 -21.26 39.62
CA ALA A 78 1.92 -21.17 40.96
C ALA A 78 1.88 -19.71 41.40
N ILE A 79 1.18 -19.42 42.50
CA ILE A 79 1.27 -18.13 43.20
C ILE A 79 2.31 -18.32 44.30
N GLN A 80 3.50 -17.75 44.10
CA GLN A 80 4.53 -17.66 45.13
C GLN A 80 4.49 -16.24 45.71
N GLY A 81 4.03 -16.13 46.95
CA GLY A 81 4.13 -14.91 47.74
C GLY A 81 5.52 -14.83 48.38
N GLY A 82 6.30 -13.84 47.98
CA GLY A 82 7.58 -13.49 48.59
C GLY A 82 7.53 -12.07 49.13
N SER A 83 7.54 -11.94 50.46
CA SER A 83 7.73 -10.69 51.18
C SER A 83 9.15 -10.17 50.97
N SER A 84 9.32 -8.89 50.59
CA SER A 84 10.61 -8.19 50.72
C SER A 84 10.44 -6.88 51.46
N VAL A 85 11.21 -6.77 52.52
CA VAL A 85 11.42 -5.65 53.43
C VAL A 85 11.92 -4.41 52.68
N ILE A 86 11.34 -3.24 52.97
CA ILE A 86 11.75 -1.92 52.44
C ILE A 86 12.59 -1.20 53.50
N PRO A 87 13.79 -0.67 53.21
CA PRO A 87 14.43 0.35 54.03
C PRO A 87 14.10 1.78 53.56
N PRO A 88 14.22 2.80 54.43
CA PRO A 88 13.61 4.11 54.22
C PRO A 88 14.38 4.99 53.21
N LYS A 89 13.63 5.70 52.37
CA LYS A 89 14.15 6.70 51.42
C LYS A 89 14.43 8.04 52.11
N LYS A 90 15.64 8.58 51.89
CA LYS A 90 16.01 9.98 52.11
C LYS A 90 15.24 10.89 51.12
N LYS A 91 14.79 12.04 51.62
CA LYS A 91 14.09 13.09 50.86
C LYS A 91 15.07 13.83 49.93
N ALA A 92 14.73 13.94 48.65
CA ALA A 92 15.28 14.95 47.74
C ALA A 92 14.12 15.65 47.02
N LYS A 93 14.10 16.98 47.11
CA LYS A 93 13.17 17.89 46.43
C LYS A 93 13.61 18.04 44.97
N GLY A 94 12.68 18.02 44.01
CA GLY A 94 12.98 18.50 42.66
C GLY A 94 12.01 18.07 41.56
N HIS A 95 11.13 19.01 41.17
CA HIS A 95 10.55 19.22 39.83
C HIS A 95 9.57 18.16 39.27
N LYS A 96 8.29 18.55 39.20
CA LYS A 96 7.21 17.83 38.52
C LYS A 96 7.31 18.03 37.01
N ILE A 97 7.60 16.97 36.26
CA ILE A 97 7.32 16.85 34.83
C ILE A 97 6.13 15.89 34.71
N PRO A 98 5.05 16.21 33.96
CA PRO A 98 3.94 15.29 33.81
C PRO A 98 4.36 14.08 32.95
N LEU A 99 4.41 12.90 33.56
CA LEU A 99 4.45 11.63 32.85
C LEU A 99 3.12 11.43 32.12
N PHE A 100 3.14 11.54 30.79
CA PHE A 100 2.10 10.95 29.95
C PHE A 100 2.21 9.42 30.05
N GLN A 101 1.28 8.80 30.78
CA GLN A 101 1.06 7.36 30.68
C GLN A 101 0.53 7.05 29.27
N THR A 102 1.33 6.34 28.48
CA THR A 102 0.84 5.70 27.25
C THR A 102 0.01 4.48 27.64
N PRO A 103 -1.20 4.30 27.07
CA PRO A 103 -1.99 3.11 27.35
C PRO A 103 -1.31 1.87 26.77
N THR A 104 -1.29 0.78 27.53
CA THR A 104 -0.78 -0.51 27.09
C THR A 104 -1.71 -1.14 26.05
N TYR A 105 -1.12 -1.68 24.99
CA TYR A 105 -1.76 -2.20 23.77
C TYR A 105 -2.76 -3.37 24.01
N SER A 106 -2.83 -3.91 25.23
CA SER A 106 -3.70 -5.04 25.59
C SER A 106 -5.16 -4.68 25.91
N GLN A 107 -5.56 -3.40 25.83
CA GLN A 107 -6.88 -2.95 26.30
C GLN A 107 -7.92 -2.62 25.21
N ILE A 108 -7.63 -2.75 23.90
CA ILE A 108 -8.48 -2.11 22.86
C ILE A 108 -9.25 -3.08 21.93
N ASN A 109 -8.88 -4.35 21.78
CA ASN A 109 -9.55 -5.23 20.80
C ASN A 109 -10.56 -6.19 21.43
N GLY A 110 -11.75 -5.66 21.73
CA GLY A 110 -12.95 -6.43 22.13
C GLY A 110 -14.10 -6.37 21.11
N GLY A 111 -13.83 -5.99 19.87
CA GLY A 111 -14.84 -5.96 18.80
C GLY A 111 -15.08 -7.36 18.23
N SER A 112 -16.36 -7.71 18.03
CA SER A 112 -16.73 -8.88 17.22
C SER A 112 -16.12 -8.76 15.81
N PRO A 113 -15.65 -9.86 15.19
CA PRO A 113 -15.22 -9.80 13.81
C PRO A 113 -16.38 -9.29 12.94
N PRO A 114 -16.12 -8.37 11.99
CA PRO A 114 -17.16 -7.93 11.07
C PRO A 114 -17.71 -9.14 10.30
N PRO A 115 -19.00 -9.11 9.89
CA PRO A 115 -19.57 -10.17 9.09
C PRO A 115 -18.72 -10.41 7.84
N GLU A 116 -18.58 -11.68 7.46
CA GLU A 116 -17.86 -12.10 6.26
C GLU A 116 -18.53 -11.46 5.03
N VAL A 117 -17.96 -10.36 4.54
CA VAL A 117 -18.43 -9.68 3.33
C VAL A 117 -18.01 -10.55 2.15
N LYS A 118 -18.96 -11.27 1.55
CA LYS A 118 -18.75 -11.87 0.23
C LYS A 118 -18.39 -10.73 -0.72
N ALA A 119 -17.17 -10.74 -1.25
CA ALA A 119 -16.71 -9.73 -2.19
C ALA A 119 -17.64 -9.73 -3.40
N GLN A 120 -18.46 -8.69 -3.51
CA GLN A 120 -19.30 -8.47 -4.67
C GLN A 120 -18.42 -7.74 -5.70
N TRP A 121 -18.37 -8.29 -6.90
CA TRP A 121 -17.66 -7.72 -8.03
C TRP A 121 -18.31 -6.36 -8.38
N LEU A 122 -17.49 -5.34 -8.64
CA LEU A 122 -17.97 -4.00 -8.98
C LEU A 122 -17.30 -3.54 -10.30
N PRO A 123 -18.09 -3.15 -11.34
CA PRO A 123 -17.60 -2.42 -12.51
C PRO A 123 -17.10 -1.05 -12.07
N ILE A 124 -15.82 -0.72 -12.25
CA ILE A 124 -15.33 0.59 -11.81
C ILE A 124 -14.26 1.17 -12.76
N GLY A 125 -14.15 2.50 -12.79
CA GLY A 125 -13.22 3.24 -13.64
C GLY A 125 -13.85 3.75 -14.95
N ASN A 126 -13.21 4.77 -15.55
CA ASN A 126 -13.53 5.19 -16.90
C ASN A 126 -13.14 4.07 -17.88
N PRO A 127 -14.06 3.64 -18.76
CA PRO A 127 -13.76 2.55 -19.66
C PRO A 127 -12.70 2.94 -20.68
N ILE A 128 -11.96 1.94 -21.16
CA ILE A 128 -11.08 2.06 -22.32
C ILE A 128 -11.78 1.53 -23.55
N VAL A 129 -11.74 2.28 -24.66
CA VAL A 129 -12.27 1.82 -25.95
C VAL A 129 -11.15 1.16 -26.75
N ILE A 130 -11.31 -0.12 -27.08
CA ILE A 130 -10.40 -0.90 -27.93
C ILE A 130 -11.27 -1.55 -29.01
N ASP A 131 -10.96 -1.25 -30.28
CA ASP A 131 -11.70 -1.72 -31.46
C ASP A 131 -13.21 -1.49 -31.37
N GLY A 132 -13.61 -0.31 -30.90
CA GLY A 132 -15.01 0.10 -30.76
C GLY A 132 -15.76 -0.54 -29.58
N LYS A 133 -15.09 -1.35 -28.75
CA LYS A 133 -15.66 -1.94 -27.53
C LYS A 133 -15.08 -1.27 -26.28
N ALA A 134 -15.93 -0.97 -25.31
CA ALA A 134 -15.55 -0.35 -24.06
C ALA A 134 -15.29 -1.40 -22.96
N TYR A 135 -14.19 -1.26 -22.23
CA TYR A 135 -13.82 -2.19 -21.16
C TYR A 135 -13.59 -1.45 -19.84
N ARG A 136 -14.13 -1.98 -18.73
CA ARG A 136 -13.95 -1.44 -17.37
C ARG A 136 -13.08 -2.35 -16.53
N LEU A 137 -12.42 -1.78 -15.52
CA LEU A 137 -11.68 -2.57 -14.56
C LEU A 137 -12.66 -3.24 -13.58
N GLY A 138 -12.54 -4.56 -13.48
CA GLY A 138 -13.24 -5.37 -12.52
C GLY A 138 -12.45 -5.50 -11.24
N VAL A 139 -13.01 -5.06 -10.11
CA VAL A 139 -12.40 -5.36 -8.81
C VAL A 139 -13.11 -6.57 -8.22
N GLY A 140 -12.68 -7.75 -8.67
CA GLY A 140 -13.10 -9.04 -8.14
C GLY A 140 -12.06 -9.60 -7.17
N ALA A 141 -12.51 -10.18 -6.06
CA ALA A 141 -11.65 -11.03 -5.25
C ALA A 141 -11.18 -12.21 -6.13
N THR A 142 -9.90 -12.23 -6.50
CA THR A 142 -9.33 -13.38 -7.19
C THR A 142 -9.58 -14.63 -6.34
N LYS A 143 -9.90 -15.75 -7.01
CA LYS A 143 -10.16 -17.03 -6.37
C LYS A 143 -8.88 -17.51 -5.67
N LYS A 144 -8.76 -17.16 -4.38
CA LYS A 144 -7.65 -17.50 -3.47
C LYS A 144 -6.29 -17.00 -3.97
N LEU A 145 -5.73 -16.02 -3.25
CA LEU A 145 -4.30 -15.70 -3.34
C LEU A 145 -3.49 -17.01 -3.26
N PRO A 146 -2.42 -17.16 -4.07
CA PRO A 146 -1.60 -18.36 -4.06
C PRO A 146 -1.14 -18.68 -2.63
N LYS A 147 -1.09 -19.99 -2.31
CA LYS A 147 -0.60 -20.46 -1.00
C LYS A 147 0.76 -19.84 -0.73
N LYS A 148 0.90 -19.16 0.42
CA LYS A 148 2.14 -18.50 0.86
C LYS A 148 3.35 -19.41 0.61
N THR A 149 4.16 -19.07 -0.39
CA THR A 149 5.52 -19.58 -0.50
C THR A 149 6.30 -19.03 0.67
N SER A 150 6.59 -19.90 1.64
CA SER A 150 7.43 -19.58 2.77
C SER A 150 8.86 -19.38 2.28
N ILE A 151 9.20 -18.17 1.82
CA ILE A 151 10.59 -17.81 1.52
C ILE A 151 11.32 -17.67 2.86
N VAL A 152 12.00 -18.74 3.28
CA VAL A 152 12.90 -18.69 4.44
C VAL A 152 14.21 -18.07 3.95
N ALA A 153 14.29 -16.73 4.03
CA ALA A 153 15.52 -16.03 3.68
C ALA A 153 16.64 -16.42 4.67
N LYS A 154 17.77 -16.90 4.12
CA LYS A 154 18.97 -17.16 4.92
C LYS A 154 19.46 -15.84 5.52
N ALA A 155 19.92 -15.89 6.77
CA ALA A 155 20.54 -14.72 7.38
C ALA A 155 21.90 -14.45 6.69
N LEU A 156 22.19 -13.16 6.52
CA LEU A 156 23.43 -12.67 5.94
C LEU A 156 24.55 -12.82 6.98
N PRO A 157 25.65 -13.54 6.68
CA PRO A 157 26.79 -13.62 7.59
C PRO A 157 27.38 -12.22 7.81
N ASP A 158 27.69 -11.89 9.06
CA ASP A 158 28.17 -10.55 9.47
C ASP A 158 27.27 -9.41 8.93
N ALA A 159 25.96 -9.58 9.07
CA ALA A 159 24.95 -8.68 8.52
C ALA A 159 25.21 -7.20 8.87
N ASN A 160 25.67 -6.90 10.09
CA ASN A 160 25.92 -5.53 10.51
C ASN A 160 26.99 -4.87 9.63
N LYS A 161 28.15 -5.50 9.49
CA LYS A 161 29.24 -4.97 8.67
C LYS A 161 28.84 -4.89 7.21
N LYS A 162 28.27 -5.97 6.66
CA LYS A 162 27.88 -6.01 5.24
C LYS A 162 26.82 -4.97 4.87
N ILE A 163 25.80 -4.76 5.71
CA ILE A 163 24.79 -3.72 5.48
C ILE A 163 25.44 -2.34 5.47
N ALA A 164 26.35 -2.08 6.41
CA ALA A 164 27.06 -0.80 6.47
C ALA A 164 27.93 -0.57 5.22
N ASP A 165 28.68 -1.59 4.80
CA ASP A 165 29.54 -1.52 3.62
C ASP A 165 28.71 -1.28 2.35
N MET A 166 27.65 -2.07 2.12
CA MET A 166 26.78 -1.90 0.95
C MET A 166 26.17 -0.49 0.86
N LEU A 167 25.71 0.07 1.99
CA LEU A 167 25.16 1.42 2.04
C LEU A 167 26.21 2.48 1.71
N LYS A 168 27.41 2.39 2.31
CA LYS A 168 28.51 3.33 2.04
C LYS A 168 28.95 3.30 0.58
N GLU A 169 28.90 2.12 -0.04
CA GLU A 169 29.25 1.93 -1.44
C GLU A 169 28.25 2.56 -2.42
N GLU A 170 26.95 2.46 -2.13
CA GLU A 170 25.90 2.72 -3.12
C GLU A 170 25.08 4.01 -2.86
N VAL A 171 25.01 4.45 -1.59
CA VAL A 171 24.18 5.59 -1.16
C VAL A 171 25.06 6.79 -0.83
N GLN A 172 24.99 7.82 -1.66
CA GLN A 172 25.82 9.01 -1.53
C GLN A 172 25.50 9.75 -0.23
N GLY A 173 26.52 9.98 0.61
CA GLY A 173 26.37 10.76 1.85
C GLY A 173 25.68 10.02 3.00
N VAL A 174 25.47 8.69 2.90
CA VAL A 174 24.76 7.90 3.92
C VAL A 174 25.34 8.02 5.33
N GLU A 175 26.65 8.26 5.45
CA GLU A 175 27.33 8.44 6.74
C GLU A 175 26.83 9.66 7.53
N LYS A 176 26.26 10.65 6.83
CA LYS A 176 25.67 11.86 7.42
C LYS A 176 24.15 11.74 7.60
N MET A 177 23.52 10.73 7.02
CA MET A 177 22.07 10.54 7.11
C MET A 177 21.69 10.01 8.49
N ARG A 178 20.76 10.71 9.15
CA ARG A 178 20.24 10.33 10.46
C ARG A 178 18.71 10.36 10.46
N GLY A 179 18.11 9.27 10.90
CA GLY A 179 16.67 9.16 11.12
C GLY A 179 16.33 9.31 12.60
N GLN A 180 15.08 9.01 12.96
CA GLN A 180 14.59 9.13 14.34
C GLN A 180 14.96 10.48 14.99
N ARG A 181 14.66 11.58 14.28
CA ARG A 181 14.96 12.96 14.72
C ARG A 181 16.45 13.22 14.99
N GLY A 182 17.34 12.51 14.29
CA GLY A 182 18.78 12.69 14.37
C GLY A 182 19.48 11.74 15.36
N GLU A 183 18.74 10.94 16.13
CA GLU A 183 19.30 10.08 17.17
C GLU A 183 20.14 8.92 16.61
N LEU A 184 19.69 8.29 15.53
CA LEU A 184 20.32 7.11 14.96
C LEU A 184 20.76 7.37 13.52
N SER A 185 21.93 6.85 13.15
CA SER A 185 22.31 6.80 11.73
C SER A 185 21.40 5.84 10.97
N VAL A 186 21.18 6.11 9.67
CA VAL A 186 20.40 5.23 8.79
C VAL A 186 20.94 3.80 8.81
N THR A 187 22.27 3.63 8.81
CA THR A 187 22.91 2.32 8.94
C THR A 187 22.50 1.58 10.21
N GLN A 188 22.53 2.25 11.37
CA GLN A 188 22.09 1.64 12.63
C GLN A 188 20.61 1.26 12.61
N MET A 189 19.76 2.09 12.01
CA MET A 189 18.32 1.81 11.87
C MET A 189 18.06 0.56 11.03
N LEU A 190 18.70 0.45 9.86
CA LEU A 190 18.56 -0.73 9.00
C LEU A 190 19.11 -2.00 9.65
N GLN A 191 20.25 -1.92 10.36
CA GLN A 191 20.79 -3.04 11.14
C GLN A 191 19.86 -3.48 12.29
N ALA A 192 19.19 -2.53 12.95
CA ALA A 192 18.19 -2.83 13.97
C ALA A 192 16.96 -3.50 13.35
N ALA A 193 16.42 -2.92 12.28
CA ALA A 193 15.27 -3.45 11.55
C ALA A 193 15.52 -4.86 11.01
N TYR A 194 16.73 -5.12 10.49
CA TYR A 194 17.15 -6.43 9.98
C TYR A 194 17.12 -7.53 11.06
N ARG A 195 17.50 -7.18 12.29
CA ARG A 195 17.61 -8.13 13.41
C ARG A 195 16.29 -8.32 14.13
N GLN A 196 15.60 -7.22 14.43
CA GLN A 196 14.49 -7.19 15.38
C GLN A 196 13.17 -6.71 14.78
N GLY A 197 13.20 -6.17 13.56
CA GLY A 197 12.06 -5.49 12.95
C GLY A 197 11.97 -4.02 13.37
N LEU A 198 10.88 -3.37 13.00
CA LEU A 198 10.62 -1.97 13.27
C LEU A 198 10.05 -1.81 14.68
N PHE A 199 10.71 -1.03 15.53
CA PHE A 199 10.41 -1.00 16.96
C PHE A 199 9.01 -0.46 17.30
N MET A 200 8.47 0.45 16.51
CA MET A 200 7.11 1.00 16.68
C MET A 200 6.03 -0.02 16.33
N HIS A 201 6.37 -1.08 15.61
CA HIS A 201 5.47 -2.19 15.30
C HIS A 201 5.59 -3.34 16.30
N GLY A 202 6.18 -3.12 17.49
CA GLY A 202 6.27 -4.10 18.56
C GLY A 202 7.49 -5.02 18.45
N SER A 203 7.43 -6.19 19.10
CA SER A 203 8.52 -7.17 19.06
C SER A 203 8.72 -7.77 17.67
N SER A 204 9.82 -8.51 17.48
CA SER A 204 10.09 -9.27 16.25
C SER A 204 8.99 -10.30 15.91
N THR A 205 8.18 -10.68 16.90
CA THR A 205 7.08 -11.63 16.76
C THR A 205 5.73 -10.96 16.49
N SER A 206 5.68 -9.62 16.39
CA SER A 206 4.46 -8.90 16.05
C SER A 206 3.97 -9.25 14.64
N PRO A 207 2.67 -9.07 14.32
CA PRO A 207 2.14 -9.38 13.00
C PRO A 207 2.88 -8.70 11.85
N VAL A 208 3.27 -7.44 12.02
CA VAL A 208 4.03 -6.68 11.01
C VAL A 208 5.48 -7.14 10.95
N ASN A 209 6.18 -7.27 12.09
CA ASN A 209 7.60 -7.63 12.09
C ASN A 209 7.85 -9.07 11.63
N LYS A 210 6.87 -9.97 11.77
CA LYS A 210 6.88 -11.29 11.12
C LYS A 210 6.99 -11.24 9.60
N LEU A 211 6.57 -10.14 8.97
CA LEU A 211 6.77 -9.90 7.54
C LEU A 211 8.04 -9.08 7.26
N ILE A 212 8.27 -8.02 8.05
CA ILE A 212 9.40 -7.10 7.82
C ILE A 212 10.76 -7.78 7.94
N VAL A 213 10.99 -8.56 9.00
CA VAL A 213 12.29 -9.19 9.23
C VAL A 213 12.70 -10.12 8.09
N PRO A 214 11.89 -11.12 7.66
CA PRO A 214 12.26 -11.95 6.53
C PRO A 214 12.35 -11.17 5.21
N ALA A 215 11.49 -10.19 4.98
CA ALA A 215 11.53 -9.34 3.78
C ALA A 215 12.84 -8.57 3.67
N LEU A 216 13.22 -7.85 4.73
CA LEU A 216 14.48 -7.10 4.78
C LEU A 216 15.71 -8.01 4.69
N ARG A 217 15.64 -9.23 5.26
CA ARG A 217 16.71 -10.22 5.13
C ARG A 217 16.91 -10.66 3.68
N HIS A 218 15.81 -10.93 2.99
CA HIS A 218 15.84 -11.29 1.58
C HIS A 218 16.42 -10.15 0.73
N ILE A 219 15.97 -8.91 0.94
CA ILE A 219 16.47 -7.74 0.21
C ILE A 219 17.99 -7.59 0.41
N MET A 220 18.47 -7.66 1.66
CA MET A 220 19.89 -7.49 1.93
C MET A 220 20.74 -8.65 1.39
N LEU A 221 20.21 -9.88 1.38
CA LEU A 221 20.88 -11.01 0.73
C LEU A 221 21.01 -10.76 -0.78
N TRP A 222 19.90 -10.40 -1.43
CA TRP A 222 19.89 -10.07 -2.86
C TRP A 222 20.88 -8.95 -3.18
N CYS A 223 20.86 -7.84 -2.45
CA CYS A 223 21.82 -6.74 -2.65
C CYS A 223 23.27 -7.18 -2.46
N SER A 224 23.53 -8.13 -1.56
CA SER A 224 24.90 -8.63 -1.30
C SER A 224 25.42 -9.57 -2.39
N GLU A 225 24.52 -10.26 -3.10
CA GLU A 225 24.83 -11.15 -4.22
C GLU A 225 24.89 -10.37 -5.55
N THR A 226 24.18 -9.25 -5.64
CA THR A 226 24.20 -8.36 -6.81
C THR A 226 25.50 -7.54 -6.85
N LYS A 227 26.08 -7.43 -8.05
CA LYS A 227 27.33 -6.71 -8.31
C LYS A 227 27.25 -5.25 -7.83
N LYS A 228 28.34 -4.76 -7.24
CA LYS A 228 28.51 -3.34 -6.89
C LYS A 228 28.33 -2.43 -8.11
N GLY A 229 27.60 -1.33 -7.94
CA GLY A 229 27.26 -0.37 -8.98
C GLY A 229 26.10 -0.79 -9.88
N ASP A 230 25.47 -1.94 -9.64
CA ASP A 230 24.24 -2.31 -10.33
C ASP A 230 23.13 -1.27 -10.08
N PRO A 231 22.46 -0.75 -11.13
CA PRO A 231 21.45 0.29 -10.99
C PRO A 231 20.30 -0.10 -10.05
N LYS A 232 19.86 -1.36 -10.07
CA LYS A 232 18.75 -1.84 -9.25
C LYS A 232 19.17 -1.99 -7.79
N ARG A 233 20.35 -2.57 -7.52
CA ARG A 233 20.95 -2.59 -6.17
C ARG A 233 21.05 -1.20 -5.58
N LYS A 234 21.58 -0.25 -6.36
CA LYS A 234 21.70 1.15 -5.93
C LYS A 234 20.33 1.76 -5.65
N HIS A 235 19.36 1.59 -6.55
CA HIS A 235 18.01 2.11 -6.38
C HIS A 235 17.35 1.60 -5.09
N ILE A 236 17.40 0.29 -4.86
CA ILE A 236 16.84 -0.35 -3.66
C ILE A 236 17.48 0.20 -2.38
N LEU A 237 18.80 0.30 -2.33
CA LEU A 237 19.50 0.81 -1.14
C LEU A 237 19.19 2.28 -0.88
N ASN A 238 19.01 3.11 -1.92
CA ASN A 238 18.56 4.49 -1.76
C ASN A 238 17.13 4.55 -1.20
N ILE A 239 16.18 3.77 -1.75
CA ILE A 239 14.80 3.70 -1.22
C ILE A 239 14.80 3.38 0.27
N LEU A 240 15.55 2.35 0.69
CA LEU A 240 15.60 1.95 2.09
C LEU A 240 16.26 3.00 2.98
N ALA A 241 17.32 3.66 2.50
CA ALA A 241 17.99 4.71 3.23
C ALA A 241 17.11 5.95 3.41
N ASP A 242 16.43 6.38 2.35
CA ASP A 242 15.49 7.51 2.37
C ASP A 242 14.30 7.22 3.28
N ALA A 243 13.75 6.01 3.22
CA ALA A 243 12.66 5.60 4.11
C ALA A 243 13.04 5.68 5.60
N CYS A 244 14.32 5.49 5.95
CA CYS A 244 14.79 5.66 7.32
C CYS A 244 14.79 7.13 7.81
N LEU A 245 14.75 8.11 6.91
CA LEU A 245 14.58 9.51 7.25
C LEU A 245 13.12 9.86 7.59
N ASP A 246 12.18 9.03 7.13
CA ASP A 246 10.75 9.15 7.39
C ASP A 246 10.31 8.36 8.65
N CYS A 247 8.99 8.31 8.87
CA CYS A 247 8.41 7.52 9.95
C CYS A 247 8.44 6.01 9.66
N GLN A 248 8.33 5.18 10.70
CA GLN A 248 8.40 3.73 10.54
C GLN A 248 7.28 3.12 9.70
N GLN A 249 6.15 3.82 9.57
CA GLN A 249 5.09 3.39 8.68
C GLN A 249 5.54 3.44 7.20
N VAL A 250 6.35 4.43 6.83
CA VAL A 250 6.99 4.51 5.51
C VAL A 250 8.01 3.39 5.38
N GLN A 251 8.88 3.21 6.38
CA GLN A 251 9.87 2.11 6.39
C GLN A 251 9.24 0.73 6.18
N ALA A 252 8.16 0.42 6.91
CA ALA A 252 7.45 -0.85 6.78
C ALA A 252 6.95 -1.08 5.35
N ARG A 253 6.38 -0.02 4.75
CA ARG A 253 5.82 -0.03 3.41
C ARG A 253 6.88 -0.25 2.36
N GLU A 254 7.96 0.54 2.40
CA GLU A 254 9.04 0.48 1.42
C GLU A 254 9.79 -0.85 1.47
N ILE A 255 9.99 -1.42 2.67
CA ILE A 255 10.56 -2.77 2.82
C ILE A 255 9.67 -3.82 2.14
N LEU A 256 8.35 -3.81 2.43
CA LEU A 256 7.45 -4.83 1.87
C LEU A 256 7.24 -4.64 0.36
N ARG A 257 7.18 -3.40 -0.13
CA ARG A 257 7.11 -3.06 -1.56
C ARG A 257 8.34 -3.58 -2.30
N THR A 258 9.54 -3.26 -1.81
CA THR A 258 10.80 -3.72 -2.39
C THR A 258 10.90 -5.25 -2.40
N PHE A 259 10.48 -5.90 -1.30
CA PHE A 259 10.48 -7.36 -1.24
C PHE A 259 9.52 -7.99 -2.25
N ARG A 260 8.32 -7.43 -2.43
CA ARG A 260 7.38 -7.89 -3.46
C ARG A 260 7.95 -7.69 -4.85
N GLU A 261 8.55 -6.54 -5.15
CA GLU A 261 9.19 -6.28 -6.43
C GLU A 261 10.27 -7.32 -6.76
N LEU A 262 11.14 -7.64 -5.81
CA LEU A 262 12.18 -8.66 -5.98
C LEU A 262 11.63 -10.09 -6.13
N THR A 263 10.44 -10.36 -5.59
CA THR A 263 9.84 -11.71 -5.60
C THR A 263 8.68 -11.86 -6.58
N ASN A 264 8.28 -10.79 -7.26
CA ASN A 264 7.08 -10.76 -8.12
C ASN A 264 7.18 -11.77 -9.25
N GLN A 265 8.34 -11.85 -9.89
CA GLN A 265 8.58 -12.75 -11.02
C GLN A 265 8.45 -14.24 -10.68
N ALA A 266 8.45 -14.61 -9.40
CA ALA A 266 8.23 -15.97 -8.92
C ALA A 266 6.75 -16.31 -8.66
N GLN A 267 5.84 -15.35 -8.87
CA GLN A 267 4.40 -15.52 -8.67
C GLN A 267 3.70 -15.93 -9.97
N THR A 268 2.41 -16.25 -9.90
CA THR A 268 1.56 -16.47 -11.08
C THR A 268 1.37 -15.17 -11.88
N LEU A 269 0.96 -15.28 -13.15
CA LEU A 269 0.76 -14.12 -14.01
C LEU A 269 -0.28 -13.16 -13.43
N GLU A 270 -1.40 -13.67 -12.90
CA GLU A 270 -2.44 -12.85 -12.27
C GLU A 270 -1.89 -12.08 -11.08
N SER A 271 -1.05 -12.73 -10.27
CA SER A 271 -0.45 -12.07 -9.11
C SER A 271 0.53 -10.97 -9.54
N GLN A 272 1.30 -11.23 -10.60
CA GLN A 272 2.21 -10.24 -11.19
C GLN A 272 1.46 -9.02 -11.74
N ILE A 273 0.34 -9.23 -12.43
CA ILE A 273 -0.51 -8.14 -12.96
C ILE A 273 -1.20 -7.37 -11.83
N LEU A 274 -1.66 -8.04 -10.77
CA LEU A 274 -2.22 -7.37 -9.60
C LEU A 274 -1.19 -6.52 -8.87
N GLU A 275 0.05 -6.98 -8.74
CA GLU A 275 1.14 -6.19 -8.18
C GLU A 275 1.49 -5.01 -9.10
N PHE A 276 1.48 -5.21 -10.42
CA PHE A 276 1.66 -4.14 -11.41
C PHE A 276 0.62 -3.01 -11.28
N LEU A 277 -0.60 -3.34 -10.85
CA LEU A 277 -1.66 -2.35 -10.62
C LEU A 277 -1.47 -1.55 -9.32
N ASN A 278 -0.71 -2.06 -8.35
CA ASN A 278 -0.58 -1.43 -7.03
C ASN A 278 -0.02 0.01 -7.09
N PRO A 279 1.03 0.34 -7.86
CA PRO A 279 1.49 1.72 -8.02
C PRO A 279 0.38 2.70 -8.43
N LEU A 280 -0.52 2.30 -9.32
CA LEU A 280 -1.65 3.14 -9.75
C LEU A 280 -2.69 3.31 -8.64
N LYS A 281 -2.95 2.27 -7.84
CA LYS A 281 -3.81 2.37 -6.64
C LYS A 281 -3.19 3.32 -5.60
N GLU A 282 -1.87 3.26 -5.41
CA GLU A 282 -1.16 4.14 -4.49
C GLU A 282 -1.20 5.60 -4.96
N GLU A 283 -1.02 5.84 -6.26
CA GLU A 283 -1.16 7.15 -6.86
C GLU A 283 -2.58 7.70 -6.67
N ALA A 284 -3.61 6.89 -6.92
CA ALA A 284 -5.00 7.25 -6.67
C ALA A 284 -5.26 7.66 -5.21
N VAL A 285 -4.71 6.90 -4.25
CA VAL A 285 -4.79 7.25 -2.81
C VAL A 285 -4.08 8.57 -2.53
N ASN A 286 -2.87 8.76 -3.07
CA ASN A 286 -2.11 9.99 -2.87
C ASN A 286 -2.79 11.22 -3.47
N ALA A 287 -3.39 11.07 -4.67
CA ALA A 287 -4.16 12.12 -5.33
C ALA A 287 -5.39 12.50 -4.49
N LEU A 288 -6.12 11.52 -3.95
CA LEU A 288 -7.27 11.79 -3.09
C LEU A 288 -6.85 12.44 -1.76
N ILE A 289 -5.72 12.02 -1.17
CA ILE A 289 -5.15 12.69 0.01
C ILE A 289 -4.87 14.16 -0.30
N THR A 290 -4.17 14.45 -1.40
CA THR A 290 -3.87 15.82 -1.81
C THR A 290 -5.15 16.63 -2.01
N ALA A 291 -6.14 16.08 -2.71
CA ALA A 291 -7.39 16.78 -3.01
C ALA A 291 -8.23 17.11 -1.75
N LYS A 292 -8.14 16.31 -0.68
CA LYS A 292 -9.02 16.45 0.50
C LYS A 292 -8.33 16.98 1.74
N HIS A 293 -7.00 16.83 1.84
CA HIS A 293 -6.22 17.10 3.06
C HIS A 293 -5.10 18.13 2.87
N SER A 294 -4.87 18.61 1.64
CA SER A 294 -3.93 19.70 1.38
C SER A 294 -4.39 21.02 2.03
N PRO A 295 -3.46 21.86 2.53
CA PRO A 295 -2.01 21.70 2.52
C PRO A 295 -1.45 20.93 3.73
N LEU A 296 -2.26 20.64 4.75
CA LEU A 296 -1.80 20.11 6.03
C LEU A 296 -1.07 18.77 5.90
N CYS A 297 -1.46 17.93 4.96
CA CYS A 297 -0.91 16.58 4.81
C CYS A 297 0.59 16.53 4.46
N ASP A 298 1.13 17.60 3.89
CA ASP A 298 2.53 17.70 3.45
C ASP A 298 3.35 18.66 4.30
N LEU A 299 2.78 19.20 5.38
CA LEU A 299 3.54 20.00 6.33
C LEU A 299 4.39 19.11 7.24
N ASP A 300 5.53 19.68 7.65
CA ASP A 300 6.42 19.05 8.62
C ASP A 300 5.68 18.71 9.93
N HIS A 301 6.19 17.71 10.66
CA HIS A 301 5.63 17.20 11.90
C HIS A 301 5.53 18.22 13.03
N THR A 302 6.21 19.36 12.92
CA THR A 302 6.07 20.52 13.82
C THR A 302 4.84 21.39 13.51
N LYS A 303 4.30 21.29 12.28
CA LYS A 303 3.20 22.12 11.78
C LYS A 303 1.89 21.34 11.60
N ALA A 304 1.97 20.05 11.33
CA ALA A 304 0.81 19.16 11.24
C ALA A 304 0.86 18.08 12.33
N ARG A 305 -0.30 17.70 12.87
CA ARG A 305 -0.38 16.58 13.79
C ARG A 305 -0.10 15.29 13.02
N PRO A 306 0.53 14.26 13.64
CA PRO A 306 0.90 13.04 12.92
C PRO A 306 -0.23 12.38 12.12
N PHE A 307 -1.42 12.26 12.70
CA PHE A 307 -2.57 11.63 12.01
C PHE A 307 -3.10 12.42 10.79
N GLN A 308 -2.69 13.68 10.64
CA GLN A 308 -3.02 14.53 9.49
C GLN A 308 -1.96 14.46 8.39
N GLN A 309 -0.79 13.87 8.65
CA GLN A 309 0.29 13.77 7.68
C GLN A 309 0.02 12.63 6.69
N ARG A 310 0.49 12.82 5.44
CA ARG A 310 0.28 11.90 4.32
C ARG A 310 0.56 10.43 4.63
N PRO A 311 1.67 10.04 5.31
CA PRO A 311 1.93 8.63 5.59
C PRO A 311 0.83 7.93 6.38
N HIS A 312 0.24 8.65 7.34
CA HIS A 312 -0.78 8.16 8.26
C HIS A 312 -2.18 8.23 7.64
N LEU A 313 -2.48 9.28 6.88
CA LEU A 313 -3.69 9.34 6.06
C LEU A 313 -3.72 8.19 5.05
N ARG A 314 -2.60 7.89 4.40
CA ARG A 314 -2.48 6.73 3.50
C ARG A 314 -2.79 5.42 4.24
N SER A 315 -2.27 5.23 5.45
CA SER A 315 -2.63 4.07 6.28
C SER A 315 -4.14 4.00 6.56
N ALA A 316 -4.78 5.13 6.86
CA ALA A 316 -6.23 5.17 7.08
C ALA A 316 -7.03 4.77 5.83
N TYR A 317 -6.73 5.35 4.67
CA TYR A 317 -7.39 4.97 3.40
C TYR A 317 -7.23 3.47 3.11
N VAL A 318 -6.00 2.95 3.19
CA VAL A 318 -5.70 1.54 2.92
C VAL A 318 -6.35 0.62 3.96
N ALA A 319 -6.42 1.02 5.24
CA ALA A 319 -7.10 0.23 6.27
C ALA A 319 -8.63 0.21 6.08
N MET A 320 -9.21 1.31 5.60
CA MET A 320 -10.66 1.42 5.36
C MET A 320 -11.12 0.63 4.14
N CYS A 321 -10.37 0.68 3.03
CA CYS A 321 -10.84 0.12 1.75
C CYS A 321 -9.82 -0.77 1.00
N GLY A 322 -8.61 -0.93 1.53
CA GLY A 322 -7.53 -1.65 0.83
C GLY A 322 -7.82 -3.13 0.60
N ASP A 323 -8.57 -3.79 1.48
CA ASP A 323 -9.00 -5.19 1.26
C ASP A 323 -9.94 -5.29 0.04
N LEU A 324 -10.84 -4.32 -0.15
CA LEU A 324 -11.74 -4.26 -1.30
C LEU A 324 -10.97 -4.02 -2.60
N MET A 325 -9.90 -3.24 -2.54
CA MET A 325 -9.05 -2.90 -3.69
C MET A 325 -7.89 -3.89 -3.90
N ALA A 326 -7.81 -4.96 -3.11
CA ALA A 326 -6.69 -5.90 -3.10
C ALA A 326 -5.32 -5.18 -3.03
N MET A 327 -5.19 -4.21 -2.12
CA MET A 327 -3.91 -3.52 -1.88
C MET A 327 -3.01 -4.37 -1.01
N SER A 328 -1.73 -4.40 -1.34
CA SER A 328 -0.71 -5.23 -0.69
C SER A 328 -0.31 -4.77 0.73
N ASP A 329 -0.56 -3.51 1.08
CA ASP A 329 -0.08 -2.88 2.31
C ASP A 329 -1.14 -2.84 3.43
N THR A 330 -2.21 -3.63 3.34
CA THR A 330 -3.32 -3.61 4.32
C THR A 330 -2.86 -3.95 5.74
N LEU A 331 -1.98 -4.94 5.90
CA LEU A 331 -1.49 -5.34 7.22
C LEU A 331 -0.70 -4.24 7.94
N PRO A 332 0.38 -3.65 7.36
CA PRO A 332 1.09 -2.56 8.02
C PRO A 332 0.17 -1.35 8.25
N SER A 333 -0.74 -1.03 7.32
CA SER A 333 -1.69 0.09 7.49
C SER A 333 -2.65 -0.11 8.66
N LYS A 334 -3.16 -1.34 8.88
CA LYS A 334 -4.01 -1.70 10.03
C LYS A 334 -3.27 -1.64 11.38
N ASN A 335 -1.94 -1.57 11.37
CA ASN A 335 -1.09 -1.51 12.55
C ASN A 335 -0.40 -0.15 12.72
N ASP A 336 -0.88 0.89 12.02
CA ASP A 336 -0.43 2.25 12.24
C ASP A 336 -0.90 2.74 13.63
N ARG A 337 0.02 3.27 14.44
CA ARG A 337 -0.29 3.76 15.79
C ARG A 337 -1.26 4.94 15.83
N PHE A 338 -1.39 5.67 14.71
CA PHE A 338 -2.31 6.80 14.58
C PHE A 338 -3.55 6.47 13.75
N LEU A 339 -3.79 5.18 13.48
CA LEU A 339 -4.84 4.74 12.56
C LEU A 339 -6.21 5.31 12.93
N TYR A 340 -6.61 5.22 14.20
CA TYR A 340 -7.94 5.67 14.63
C TYR A 340 -8.16 7.16 14.38
N GLN A 341 -7.19 8.01 14.77
CA GLN A 341 -7.30 9.46 14.52
C GLN A 341 -7.25 9.80 13.03
N ALA A 342 -6.44 9.07 12.25
CA ALA A 342 -6.34 9.28 10.82
C ALA A 342 -7.63 8.84 10.10
N GLN A 343 -8.27 7.74 10.50
CA GLN A 343 -9.57 7.31 9.99
C GLN A 343 -10.66 8.34 10.31
N ALA A 344 -10.71 8.85 11.55
CA ALA A 344 -11.64 9.91 11.91
C ALA A 344 -11.45 11.18 11.04
N GLU A 345 -10.20 11.54 10.74
CA GLU A 345 -9.91 12.65 9.83
C GLU A 345 -10.37 12.36 8.39
N VAL A 346 -10.14 11.15 7.88
CA VAL A 346 -10.62 10.72 6.55
C VAL A 346 -12.15 10.75 6.49
N SER A 347 -12.84 10.12 7.44
CA SER A 347 -14.30 10.10 7.54
C SER A 347 -14.88 11.51 7.54
N ARG A 348 -14.30 12.42 8.34
CA ARG A 348 -14.70 13.82 8.44
C ARG A 348 -14.53 14.57 7.11
N LYS A 349 -13.42 14.35 6.41
CA LYS A 349 -13.10 15.05 5.15
C LYS A 349 -13.88 14.53 3.95
N LEU A 350 -14.25 13.25 3.96
CA LEU A 350 -15.05 12.64 2.89
C LEU A 350 -16.56 12.70 3.14
N GLY A 351 -16.98 12.90 4.40
CA GLY A 351 -18.39 12.83 4.79
C GLY A 351 -18.95 11.41 4.75
N THR A 352 -18.10 10.38 4.78
CA THR A 352 -18.51 8.98 4.75
C THR A 352 -17.47 8.08 5.41
N GLU A 353 -17.95 7.03 6.08
CA GLU A 353 -17.12 5.92 6.59
C GLU A 353 -17.28 4.65 5.74
N ASP A 354 -18.15 4.70 4.72
CA ASP A 354 -18.44 3.54 3.88
C ASP A 354 -17.23 3.21 2.99
N ALA A 355 -16.56 2.12 3.34
CA ALA A 355 -15.44 1.56 2.60
C ALA A 355 -15.71 1.39 1.10
N ARG A 356 -16.96 1.08 0.71
CA ARG A 356 -17.33 0.90 -0.71
C ARG A 356 -17.33 2.22 -1.47
N LEU A 357 -17.84 3.29 -0.86
CA LEU A 357 -17.85 4.63 -1.47
C LEU A 357 -16.43 5.19 -1.59
N ILE A 358 -15.58 4.93 -0.58
CA ILE A 358 -14.17 5.32 -0.62
C ILE A 358 -13.43 4.52 -1.71
N ALA A 359 -13.59 3.19 -1.74
CA ALA A 359 -13.01 2.34 -2.77
C ALA A 359 -13.43 2.79 -4.16
N LYS A 360 -14.73 3.03 -4.38
CA LYS A 360 -15.27 3.51 -5.64
C LYS A 360 -14.59 4.81 -6.08
N SER A 361 -14.48 5.79 -5.18
CA SER A 361 -13.84 7.09 -5.47
C SER A 361 -12.38 6.94 -5.88
N LEU A 362 -11.67 5.98 -5.28
CA LEU A 362 -10.28 5.69 -5.62
C LEU A 362 -10.15 4.94 -6.96
N ILE A 363 -11.02 3.97 -7.22
CA ILE A 363 -10.93 3.19 -8.46
C ILE A 363 -11.39 4.03 -9.66
N ASP A 364 -12.36 4.93 -9.49
CA ASP A 364 -12.78 5.88 -10.53
C ASP A 364 -11.64 6.84 -10.96
N SER A 365 -10.66 7.07 -10.10
CA SER A 365 -9.48 7.90 -10.42
C SER A 365 -8.33 7.11 -11.05
N ILE A 366 -8.40 5.78 -11.08
CA ILE A 366 -7.40 4.94 -11.74
C ILE A 366 -7.64 4.98 -13.25
N SER A 367 -6.63 5.39 -14.00
CA SER A 367 -6.69 5.39 -15.47
C SER A 367 -6.43 3.98 -16.02
N VAL A 368 -7.50 3.33 -16.50
CA VAL A 368 -7.41 2.05 -17.21
C VAL A 368 -6.47 2.16 -18.41
N LYS A 369 -6.46 3.30 -19.10
CA LYS A 369 -5.53 3.56 -20.21
C LYS A 369 -4.06 3.50 -19.77
N ILE A 370 -3.70 4.13 -18.67
CA ILE A 370 -2.31 4.10 -18.15
C ILE A 370 -1.94 2.68 -17.75
N PHE A 371 -2.85 1.95 -17.09
CA PHE A 371 -2.64 0.55 -16.74
C PHE A 371 -2.33 -0.33 -17.96
N PHE A 372 -3.16 -0.26 -19.01
CA PHE A 372 -2.96 -1.01 -20.25
C PHE A 372 -1.64 -0.65 -20.95
N GLN A 373 -1.37 0.65 -21.09
CA GLN A 373 -0.15 1.11 -21.75
C GLN A 373 1.10 0.71 -20.96
N GLY A 374 1.04 0.75 -19.63
CA GLY A 374 2.11 0.29 -18.75
C GLY A 374 2.37 -1.21 -18.91
N LEU A 375 1.32 -2.05 -18.89
CA LEU A 375 1.47 -3.50 -19.06
C LEU A 375 2.08 -3.85 -20.43
N LEU A 376 1.59 -3.22 -21.50
CA LEU A 376 2.18 -3.44 -22.83
C LEU A 376 3.64 -2.98 -22.89
N ALA A 377 3.97 -1.83 -22.29
CA ALA A 377 5.35 -1.35 -22.27
C ALA A 377 6.28 -2.27 -21.46
N ASP A 378 5.81 -2.86 -20.36
CA ASP A 378 6.56 -3.82 -19.56
C ASP A 378 6.77 -5.14 -20.30
N ILE A 379 5.70 -5.71 -20.89
CA ILE A 379 5.73 -7.00 -21.60
C ILE A 379 6.45 -6.89 -22.95
N ASN A 380 6.23 -5.82 -23.70
CA ASN A 380 6.84 -5.67 -25.04
C ASN A 380 8.25 -5.10 -24.99
N ASN A 381 8.85 -4.92 -23.81
CA ASN A 381 10.08 -4.14 -23.62
C ASN A 381 11.31 -4.56 -24.47
N GLN A 382 11.53 -5.76 -24.99
CA GLN A 382 12.71 -6.18 -25.78
C GLN A 382 14.15 -5.93 -25.25
N SER A 383 14.39 -5.10 -24.24
CA SER A 383 15.73 -4.95 -23.66
C SER A 383 16.11 -6.20 -22.85
N LYS A 384 17.31 -6.72 -23.11
CA LYS A 384 17.88 -7.88 -22.37
C LYS A 384 18.13 -7.57 -20.89
N THR A 385 18.28 -6.30 -20.54
CA THR A 385 18.47 -5.82 -19.17
C THR A 385 17.23 -5.10 -18.63
N ALA A 386 16.07 -5.32 -19.25
CA ALA A 386 14.82 -4.73 -18.77
C ALA A 386 14.50 -5.26 -17.37
N ASP A 387 14.24 -4.34 -16.44
CA ASP A 387 13.67 -4.71 -15.16
C ASP A 387 12.16 -4.86 -15.31
N ARG A 388 11.72 -6.09 -15.59
CA ARG A 388 10.33 -6.40 -15.90
C ARG A 388 9.55 -6.79 -14.66
N SER A 389 8.34 -6.28 -14.56
CA SER A 389 7.39 -6.73 -13.54
C SER A 389 6.73 -8.04 -13.95
N ILE A 390 6.44 -8.22 -15.25
CA ILE A 390 5.82 -9.40 -15.81
C ILE A 390 6.88 -10.33 -16.40
N SER A 391 6.94 -11.56 -15.90
CA SER A 391 7.82 -12.61 -16.42
C SER A 391 7.29 -13.13 -17.75
N PRO A 392 8.07 -13.03 -18.85
CA PRO A 392 7.63 -13.55 -20.15
C PRO A 392 7.36 -15.06 -20.13
N LYS A 393 8.15 -15.81 -19.35
CA LYS A 393 7.92 -17.25 -19.13
C LYS A 393 6.56 -17.50 -18.48
N CYS A 394 6.24 -16.76 -17.41
CA CYS A 394 4.97 -16.92 -16.71
C CYS A 394 3.78 -16.54 -17.60
N LEU A 395 3.95 -15.51 -18.44
CA LEU A 395 2.97 -15.13 -19.45
C LEU A 395 2.68 -16.26 -20.43
N PHE A 396 3.72 -16.88 -21.00
CA PHE A 396 3.54 -17.95 -21.97
C PHE A 396 3.01 -19.24 -21.33
N ASP A 397 3.49 -19.61 -20.14
CA ASP A 397 2.98 -20.77 -19.40
C ASP A 397 1.48 -20.60 -19.10
N TRP A 398 1.06 -19.41 -18.67
CA TRP A 398 -0.35 -19.10 -18.47
C TRP A 398 -1.16 -19.18 -19.78
N ALA A 399 -0.61 -18.65 -20.89
CA ALA A 399 -1.29 -18.67 -22.19
C ALA A 399 -1.55 -20.10 -22.68
N LYS A 400 -0.62 -21.04 -22.44
CA LYS A 400 -0.81 -22.47 -22.77
C LYS A 400 -1.98 -23.11 -22.05
N GLU A 401 -2.23 -22.68 -20.82
CA GLU A 401 -3.26 -23.26 -19.97
C GLU A 401 -4.64 -22.65 -20.20
N ASN A 402 -4.72 -21.42 -20.72
CA ASN A 402 -5.95 -20.62 -20.72
C ASN A 402 -6.39 -20.08 -22.08
N LEU A 403 -5.53 -20.08 -23.11
CA LEU A 403 -5.89 -19.60 -24.45
C LEU A 403 -6.00 -20.75 -25.45
N ASP A 404 -6.99 -20.67 -26.34
CA ASP A 404 -7.16 -21.62 -27.45
C ASP A 404 -5.95 -21.60 -28.40
N ASN A 405 -5.39 -20.41 -28.63
CA ASN A 405 -4.15 -20.22 -29.37
C ASN A 405 -3.08 -19.58 -28.45
N PRO A 406 -2.23 -20.39 -27.79
CA PRO A 406 -1.16 -19.88 -26.95
C PRO A 406 -0.11 -19.07 -27.71
N HIS A 407 0.03 -19.28 -29.03
CA HIS A 407 0.98 -18.54 -29.86
C HIS A 407 0.52 -17.10 -30.16
N SER A 408 -0.74 -16.78 -29.87
CA SER A 408 -1.28 -15.42 -30.02
C SER A 408 -0.49 -14.37 -29.21
N VAL A 409 0.25 -14.79 -28.18
CA VAL A 409 1.09 -13.91 -27.34
C VAL A 409 2.43 -13.53 -27.97
N PHE A 410 2.78 -14.10 -29.14
CA PHE A 410 3.94 -13.68 -29.93
C PHE A 410 3.52 -12.78 -31.08
N TYR A 411 4.50 -12.08 -31.64
CA TYR A 411 4.32 -11.30 -32.86
C TYR A 411 4.24 -12.22 -34.08
N GLU A 412 3.29 -11.96 -34.97
CA GLU A 412 3.15 -12.62 -36.27
C GLU A 412 2.99 -11.54 -37.36
N ASP A 413 3.71 -11.67 -38.47
CA ASP A 413 3.66 -10.68 -39.56
C ASP A 413 2.24 -10.56 -40.15
N GLU A 414 1.46 -11.66 -40.16
CA GLU A 414 0.05 -11.67 -40.60
C GLU A 414 -0.86 -10.82 -39.70
N ARG A 415 -0.45 -10.55 -38.45
CA ARG A 415 -1.16 -9.72 -37.47
C ARG A 415 -0.50 -8.36 -37.24
N ALA A 416 0.37 -7.89 -38.14
CA ALA A 416 1.12 -6.64 -37.96
C ALA A 416 0.21 -5.42 -37.67
N ASP A 417 -1.00 -5.37 -38.23
CA ASP A 417 -1.97 -4.30 -38.01
C ASP A 417 -2.45 -4.20 -36.54
N ASP A 418 -2.46 -5.31 -35.79
CA ASP A 418 -2.86 -5.33 -34.38
C ASP A 418 -1.87 -4.55 -33.48
N PHE A 419 -0.66 -4.31 -33.98
CA PHE A 419 0.40 -3.59 -33.30
C PHE A 419 0.49 -2.11 -33.70
N LYS A 420 -0.39 -1.65 -34.60
CA LYS A 420 -0.40 -0.26 -35.06
C LYS A 420 -0.56 0.73 -33.90
N GLY A 421 0.34 1.71 -33.85
CA GLY A 421 0.36 2.72 -32.78
C GLY A 421 0.94 2.23 -31.44
N GLN A 422 1.61 1.08 -31.42
CA GLN A 422 2.49 0.67 -30.32
C GLN A 422 3.94 1.05 -30.63
N THR A 423 4.73 1.28 -29.58
CA THR A 423 6.17 1.55 -29.71
C THR A 423 6.92 0.65 -28.73
N PRO A 424 7.70 -0.34 -29.22
CA PRO A 424 7.86 -0.72 -30.62
C PRO A 424 6.60 -1.39 -31.22
N ALA A 425 6.45 -1.37 -32.55
CA ALA A 425 5.36 -2.04 -33.27
C ALA A 425 5.70 -3.48 -33.71
N LYS A 426 6.98 -3.87 -33.62
CA LYS A 426 7.51 -5.19 -33.96
C LYS A 426 8.66 -5.51 -33.00
N PRO A 427 8.87 -6.77 -32.56
CA PRO A 427 10.05 -7.13 -31.79
C PRO A 427 11.35 -6.88 -32.57
N ASN A 428 12.46 -6.73 -31.86
CA ASN A 428 13.79 -6.74 -32.49
C ASN A 428 14.18 -8.20 -32.85
N PRO A 429 15.17 -8.42 -33.74
CA PRO A 429 15.59 -9.77 -34.11
C PRO A 429 15.99 -10.63 -32.90
N ASP A 430 16.66 -10.04 -31.91
CA ASP A 430 17.06 -10.71 -30.66
C ASP A 430 15.86 -11.16 -29.78
N GLY A 431 14.67 -10.63 -30.03
CA GLY A 431 13.48 -10.83 -29.21
C GLY A 431 12.29 -11.40 -29.98
N GLU A 432 12.49 -11.89 -31.20
CA GLU A 432 11.43 -12.42 -32.05
C GLU A 432 10.68 -13.61 -31.43
N PHE A 433 11.35 -14.37 -30.56
CA PHE A 433 10.77 -15.50 -29.83
C PHE A 433 10.32 -15.16 -28.39
N ASN A 434 10.37 -13.88 -28.00
CA ASN A 434 9.82 -13.45 -26.72
C ASN A 434 8.35 -13.05 -26.89
N PRO A 435 7.51 -13.25 -25.86
CA PRO A 435 6.16 -12.69 -25.83
C PRO A 435 6.14 -11.21 -26.21
N PHE A 436 5.22 -10.86 -27.10
CA PHE A 436 5.02 -9.55 -27.68
C PHE A 436 3.53 -9.36 -27.96
N LEU A 437 2.83 -8.72 -27.02
CA LEU A 437 1.37 -8.66 -27.03
C LEU A 437 0.84 -7.52 -27.88
N SER A 438 -0.23 -7.81 -28.63
CA SER A 438 -1.09 -6.77 -29.18
C SER A 438 -2.06 -6.26 -28.10
N ARG A 439 -2.71 -5.11 -28.36
CA ARG A 439 -3.76 -4.60 -27.45
C ARG A 439 -4.92 -5.59 -27.32
N LYS A 440 -5.30 -6.24 -28.43
CA LYS A 440 -6.38 -7.22 -28.48
C LYS A 440 -6.09 -8.43 -27.60
N VAL A 441 -4.91 -9.03 -27.74
CA VAL A 441 -4.51 -10.20 -26.95
C VAL A 441 -4.40 -9.85 -25.47
N LEU A 442 -3.90 -8.65 -25.12
CA LEU A 442 -3.90 -8.21 -23.72
C LEU A 442 -5.33 -8.09 -23.15
N VAL A 443 -6.30 -7.58 -23.92
CA VAL A 443 -7.71 -7.53 -23.51
C VAL A 443 -8.23 -8.95 -23.25
N GLU A 444 -8.00 -9.89 -24.17
CA GLU A 444 -8.41 -11.29 -24.02
C GLU A 444 -7.86 -11.91 -22.73
N ILE A 445 -6.55 -11.75 -22.48
CA ILE A 445 -5.91 -12.21 -21.23
C ILE A 445 -6.60 -11.60 -20.01
N LEU A 446 -6.82 -10.28 -19.98
CA LEU A 446 -7.42 -9.61 -18.82
C LEU A 446 -8.91 -9.95 -18.62
N MET A 447 -9.65 -10.22 -19.69
CA MET A 447 -11.03 -10.71 -19.62
C MET A 447 -11.10 -12.13 -19.06
N GLU A 448 -10.23 -13.02 -19.54
CA GLU A 448 -10.15 -14.41 -19.05
C GLU A 448 -9.81 -14.44 -17.54
N MET A 449 -8.90 -13.56 -17.11
CA MET A 449 -8.59 -13.35 -15.69
C MET A 449 -9.70 -12.65 -14.88
N LYS A 450 -10.75 -12.15 -15.55
CA LYS A 450 -11.85 -11.35 -14.95
C LYS A 450 -11.36 -10.08 -14.26
N MET A 451 -10.27 -9.52 -14.75
CA MET A 451 -9.73 -8.23 -14.32
C MET A 451 -10.38 -7.06 -15.04
N ILE A 452 -10.97 -7.31 -16.21
CA ILE A 452 -11.79 -6.34 -16.93
C ILE A 452 -13.10 -7.00 -17.38
N GLU A 453 -14.10 -6.18 -17.68
CA GLU A 453 -15.32 -6.62 -18.36
C GLU A 453 -15.63 -5.73 -19.55
N TRP A 454 -16.36 -6.28 -20.52
CA TRP A 454 -16.96 -5.52 -21.60
C TRP A 454 -18.21 -4.79 -21.09
N ASP A 455 -18.27 -3.49 -21.35
CA ASP A 455 -19.43 -2.64 -21.06
C ASP A 455 -20.19 -2.37 -22.38
N PRO A 456 -21.24 -3.14 -22.69
CA PRO A 456 -22.03 -2.96 -23.91
C PRO A 456 -22.84 -1.67 -23.89
N ASP A 457 -23.12 -1.12 -22.70
CA ASP A 457 -23.96 0.06 -22.52
C ASP A 457 -23.17 1.37 -22.61
N TYR A 458 -21.83 1.29 -22.69
CA TYR A 458 -20.99 2.46 -22.88
C TYR A 458 -21.26 3.11 -24.23
N LYS A 459 -21.97 4.22 -24.19
CA LYS A 459 -22.02 5.17 -25.28
C LYS A 459 -20.87 6.13 -25.07
N GLU A 460 -19.87 6.09 -25.96
CA GLU A 460 -18.82 7.10 -25.98
C GLU A 460 -19.52 8.46 -26.07
N THR A 461 -19.56 9.18 -24.95
CA THR A 461 -20.03 10.54 -24.93
C THR A 461 -19.02 11.26 -25.79
N LYS A 462 -19.44 11.64 -27.02
CA LYS A 462 -18.60 12.46 -27.91
C LYS A 462 -17.97 13.50 -27.00
N PRO A 463 -16.63 13.57 -26.91
CA PRO A 463 -15.98 14.47 -25.97
C PRO A 463 -16.67 15.80 -26.20
N ASN A 464 -17.33 16.33 -25.16
CA ASN A 464 -18.01 17.62 -25.26
C ASN A 464 -17.01 18.50 -25.96
N LYS A 465 -17.34 18.93 -27.21
CA LYS A 465 -16.50 19.82 -28.02
C LYS A 465 -15.98 20.81 -27.00
N PRO A 466 -14.66 20.83 -26.70
CA PRO A 466 -14.12 21.37 -25.46
C PRO A 466 -14.91 22.63 -25.22
N GLU A 467 -15.79 22.57 -24.20
CA GLU A 467 -16.80 23.59 -23.97
C GLU A 467 -16.02 24.87 -24.11
N GLN A 468 -16.30 25.65 -25.17
CA GLN A 468 -15.54 26.86 -25.44
C GLN A 468 -15.75 27.63 -24.17
N ASP A 469 -14.74 27.59 -23.28
CA ASP A 469 -14.80 28.19 -21.96
C ASP A 469 -15.46 29.52 -22.21
N GLN A 470 -16.64 29.71 -21.61
CA GLN A 470 -17.29 31.01 -21.63
C GLN A 470 -16.18 31.99 -21.36
N LYS A 471 -15.85 32.79 -22.38
CA LYS A 471 -14.82 33.82 -22.31
C LYS A 471 -15.17 34.65 -21.09
N THR A 472 -14.54 34.34 -19.96
CA THR A 472 -14.15 35.35 -19.01
C THR A 472 -13.06 36.11 -19.75
N THR A 473 -13.49 37.02 -20.61
CA THR A 473 -12.66 38.09 -21.14
C THR A 473 -12.25 38.94 -19.94
N ILE A 474 -11.23 38.49 -19.22
CA ILE A 474 -10.25 39.42 -18.69
C ILE A 474 -9.51 39.90 -19.94
N PRO A 475 -9.66 41.17 -20.36
CA PRO A 475 -9.06 41.63 -21.59
C PRO A 475 -7.54 41.46 -21.49
N ALA A 476 -6.95 40.68 -22.38
CA ALA A 476 -5.50 40.51 -22.51
C ALA A 476 -4.75 41.86 -22.66
N LYS A 477 -5.47 42.94 -23.02
CA LYS A 477 -4.98 44.33 -22.97
C LYS A 477 -4.66 44.84 -21.56
N ALA A 478 -5.37 44.39 -20.52
CA ALA A 478 -5.12 44.83 -19.14
C ALA A 478 -3.84 44.19 -18.57
N MET A 479 -3.64 42.88 -18.80
CA MET A 479 -2.42 42.19 -18.34
C MET A 479 -1.15 42.63 -19.10
N THR A 480 -1.26 42.90 -20.41
CA THR A 480 -0.10 43.38 -21.19
C THR A 480 0.24 44.83 -20.88
N GLY A 481 -0.74 45.68 -20.56
CA GLY A 481 -0.54 47.06 -20.12
C GLY A 481 0.16 47.19 -18.76
N GLU A 482 -0.26 46.40 -17.78
CA GLU A 482 0.34 46.43 -16.43
C GLU A 482 1.77 45.90 -16.41
N VAL A 483 2.04 44.82 -17.14
CA VAL A 483 3.40 44.26 -17.26
C VAL A 483 4.32 45.20 -18.04
N ALA A 484 3.82 45.84 -19.11
CA ALA A 484 4.58 46.83 -19.87
C ALA A 484 4.87 48.09 -19.03
N GLN A 485 3.90 48.64 -18.31
CA GLN A 485 4.11 49.77 -17.40
C GLN A 485 5.06 49.43 -16.26
N PHE A 486 4.97 48.22 -15.70
CA PHE A 486 5.88 47.77 -14.64
C PHE A 486 7.33 47.67 -15.12
N LEU A 487 7.54 47.10 -16.30
CA LEU A 487 8.87 46.96 -16.91
C LEU A 487 9.45 48.31 -17.36
N GLN A 488 8.61 49.23 -17.85
CA GLN A 488 9.02 50.59 -18.21
C GLN A 488 9.44 51.41 -16.97
N LYS A 489 8.78 51.18 -15.83
CA LYS A 489 9.15 51.80 -14.54
C LYS A 489 10.30 51.11 -13.81
N ASN A 490 10.66 49.87 -14.18
CA ASN A 490 11.66 49.06 -13.47
C ASN A 490 12.57 48.27 -14.44
N PRO A 491 13.38 48.94 -15.28
CA PRO A 491 14.16 48.29 -16.34
C PRO A 491 15.18 47.25 -15.82
N GLY A 492 15.56 47.30 -14.54
CA GLY A 492 16.46 46.33 -13.90
C GLY A 492 15.81 45.07 -13.32
N LYS A 493 14.47 44.93 -13.34
CA LYS A 493 13.74 43.84 -12.64
C LYS A 493 13.22 42.71 -13.53
N LEU A 494 13.77 42.57 -14.75
CA LEU A 494 13.32 41.58 -15.75
C LEU A 494 13.27 40.13 -15.23
N LYS A 495 14.19 39.76 -14.31
CA LYS A 495 14.24 38.43 -13.68
C LYS A 495 13.01 38.13 -12.82
N GLN A 496 12.50 39.11 -12.07
CA GLN A 496 11.37 38.90 -11.15
C GLN A 496 10.04 38.81 -11.91
N ALA A 497 9.83 39.67 -12.90
CA ALA A 497 8.61 39.68 -13.71
C ALA A 497 8.43 38.38 -14.53
N SER A 498 9.52 37.79 -15.02
CA SER A 498 9.49 36.52 -15.75
C SER A 498 9.10 35.35 -14.84
N ILE A 499 9.56 35.36 -13.59
CA ILE A 499 9.25 34.34 -12.59
C ILE A 499 7.78 34.44 -12.14
N ASP A 500 7.26 35.65 -11.93
CA ASP A 500 5.87 35.86 -11.52
C ASP A 500 4.86 35.42 -12.60
N VAL A 501 5.21 35.55 -13.88
CA VAL A 501 4.39 35.03 -15.01
C VAL A 501 4.39 33.50 -15.05
N ILE A 502 5.53 32.86 -14.79
CA ILE A 502 5.64 31.39 -14.71
C ILE A 502 4.85 30.87 -13.51
N ILE A 503 4.94 31.53 -12.35
CA ILE A 503 4.20 31.14 -11.14
C ILE A 503 2.69 31.32 -11.32
N LYS A 504 2.25 32.46 -11.89
CA LYS A 504 0.82 32.72 -12.12
C LYS A 504 0.19 31.83 -13.19
N SER A 505 0.97 31.26 -14.10
CA SER A 505 0.49 30.34 -15.13
C SER A 505 0.42 28.87 -14.68
N GLY A 506 0.92 28.54 -13.48
CA GLY A 506 0.88 27.18 -12.92
C GLY A 506 1.76 26.16 -13.68
N ILE A 507 2.63 26.62 -14.57
CA ILE A 507 3.49 25.76 -15.39
C ILE A 507 4.77 25.45 -14.61
N SER A 508 5.13 24.17 -14.50
CA SER A 508 6.40 23.79 -13.87
C SER A 508 7.58 24.34 -14.68
N LEU A 509 8.62 24.85 -14.00
CA LEU A 509 9.84 25.38 -14.64
C LEU A 509 10.51 24.35 -15.57
N LYS A 510 10.37 23.05 -15.26
CA LYS A 510 10.90 21.94 -16.06
C LYS A 510 10.15 21.79 -17.39
N THR A 511 8.82 21.95 -17.36
CA THR A 511 7.95 21.96 -18.55
C THR A 511 8.17 23.23 -19.38
N PHE A 512 8.42 24.36 -18.72
CA PHE A 512 8.69 25.63 -19.38
C PHE A 512 9.99 25.61 -20.19
N ALA A 513 11.03 24.92 -19.68
CA ALA A 513 12.32 24.79 -20.35
C ALA A 513 12.29 23.95 -21.64
N THR A 514 11.23 23.17 -21.85
CA THR A 514 11.05 22.28 -23.01
C THR A 514 10.19 22.86 -24.13
N TYR A 515 9.60 24.05 -23.95
CA TYR A 515 8.77 24.66 -25.00
C TYR A 515 9.60 25.23 -26.16
N ASP A 516 9.06 25.08 -27.37
CA ASP A 516 9.63 25.60 -28.61
C ASP A 516 9.38 27.11 -28.78
N LYS A 517 10.25 27.81 -29.54
CA LYS A 517 10.17 29.25 -29.86
C LYS A 517 8.79 29.68 -30.36
N ILE A 518 8.09 28.80 -31.07
CA ILE A 518 6.75 29.05 -31.63
C ILE A 518 5.71 29.27 -30.52
N MET A 519 5.82 28.60 -29.37
CA MET A 519 4.91 28.82 -28.24
C MET A 519 5.15 30.16 -27.55
N PHE A 520 6.40 30.62 -27.47
CA PHE A 520 6.74 31.90 -26.84
C PHE A 520 6.26 33.11 -27.66
N LEU A 521 6.25 32.98 -28.99
CA LEU A 521 5.65 33.99 -29.87
C LEU A 521 4.12 34.08 -29.69
N LYS A 522 3.46 32.94 -29.46
CA LYS A 522 2.01 32.91 -29.12
C LYS A 522 1.70 33.54 -27.76
N LEU A 523 2.68 33.62 -26.86
CA LEU A 523 2.59 34.32 -25.58
C LEU A 523 2.98 35.81 -25.67
N GLY A 524 3.25 36.33 -26.89
CA GLY A 524 3.57 37.74 -27.12
C GLY A 524 5.00 38.14 -26.74
N LEU A 525 5.90 37.18 -26.48
CA LEU A 525 7.29 37.47 -26.19
C LEU A 525 8.07 37.75 -27.48
N THR A 526 8.94 38.75 -27.47
CA THR A 526 9.91 38.93 -28.55
C THR A 526 10.91 37.78 -28.57
N ALA A 527 11.54 37.53 -29.73
CA ALA A 527 12.55 36.48 -29.86
C ALA A 527 13.69 36.60 -28.82
N GLY A 528 14.10 37.83 -28.48
CA GLY A 528 15.09 38.09 -27.44
C GLY A 528 14.61 37.73 -26.03
N GLN A 529 13.35 38.04 -25.71
CA GLN A 529 12.73 37.68 -24.42
C GLN A 529 12.54 36.17 -24.26
N ALA A 530 12.13 35.48 -25.33
CA ALA A 530 11.98 34.02 -25.36
C ALA A 530 13.32 33.30 -25.11
N ILE A 531 14.39 33.77 -25.77
CA ILE A 531 15.75 33.23 -25.58
C ILE A 531 16.24 33.47 -24.15
N HIS A 532 15.98 34.66 -23.60
CA HIS A 532 16.38 35.00 -22.22
C HIS A 532 15.64 34.15 -21.18
N ALA A 533 14.32 33.96 -21.35
CA ALA A 533 13.49 33.14 -20.46
C ALA A 533 13.88 31.66 -20.48
N GLN A 534 14.18 31.09 -21.65
CA GLN A 534 14.72 29.72 -21.77
C GLN A 534 16.08 29.58 -21.07
N ARG A 535 16.95 30.60 -21.15
CA ARG A 535 18.26 30.61 -20.48
C ARG A 535 18.11 30.61 -18.96
N ILE A 536 17.20 31.42 -18.43
CA ILE A 536 16.88 31.47 -16.99
C ILE A 536 16.32 30.12 -16.53
N ALA A 537 15.35 29.54 -17.25
CA ALA A 537 14.75 28.24 -16.90
C ALA A 537 15.80 27.11 -16.90
N LYS A 538 16.74 27.10 -17.85
CA LYS A 538 17.88 26.16 -17.85
C LYS A 538 18.84 26.38 -16.69
N THR A 539 19.09 27.62 -16.30
CA THR A 539 20.00 27.97 -15.20
C THR A 539 19.41 27.62 -13.83
N ILE A 540 18.09 27.78 -13.66
CA ILE A 540 17.36 27.39 -12.43
C ILE A 540 17.14 25.87 -12.37
N GLY A 541 17.04 25.19 -13.52
CA GLY A 541 16.92 23.74 -13.62
C GLY A 541 18.23 22.95 -13.39
N THR A 542 19.38 23.64 -13.32
CA THR A 542 20.64 23.05 -12.83
C THR A 542 20.78 23.29 -11.33
N PRO A 543 21.04 22.25 -10.51
CA PRO A 543 21.16 22.42 -9.08
C PRO A 543 22.41 23.27 -8.76
N LYS A 544 22.18 24.43 -8.15
CA LYS A 544 23.14 25.09 -7.25
C LYS A 544 22.46 25.31 -5.91
#